data_AF-A0A3M0XDI0-F1
#
_entry.id   AF-A0A3M0XDI0-F1
#
_cell.length_a   1.000
_cell.length_b   1.000
_cell.length_c   1.000
_cell.angle_alpha   90.00
_cell.angle_beta   90.00
_cell.angle_gamma   90.00
#
_symmetry.space_group_name_H-M   'P 1'
#
loop_
_entity.id
_entity.type
_entity.pdbx_description
1 polymer ?
#
loop_
_entity_poly.entity_id
_entity_poly.type
_entity_poly.pdbx_seq_one_letter_code
_entity_poly.pdbx_strand_id
1 'polypeptide(L)'
;SKGDVVTFPPIVNSEDSGKLEVGDSEIVVEVTGTDYDSVNLASTIFAYALADRGYRIHPANIKPGRRISPEVKSERFRFDLDLIESLLGISLKQSEIKSLLERAQYSYKGKGIVEVPPYRKDVLHSVDVIEDIAIMRGYKNIEALPLEEFTAGAPLPIAPFADSLRSLWTGLEYQEVCSAILSNKELLTDKMGVDMDVVEIENYMSLTYSCVRSWLLPILVDVLSKNRHVEYPQKIFEQGLVTIRKGDSVLDENHIAAASAHASASFTEMKQAVEFLLRNVSAEYSVEEFDYGCFIPGRSARILVNGQVIGFFGEIHPAVLENFGLTVPVVGAELNITRLFSLRS
;
A
#
# COMPACT_ATOMS: atom_id res chain seq x y z
N SER A 1 -19.74 -48.63 13.61
CA SER A 1 -18.50 -47.97 14.11
C SER A 1 -18.04 -48.74 15.34
N LYS A 2 -16.74 -49.00 15.48
CA LYS A 2 -16.13 -49.65 16.66
C LYS A 2 -15.90 -48.69 17.84
N GLY A 3 -16.13 -47.39 17.64
CA GLY A 3 -15.97 -46.35 18.68
C GLY A 3 -14.58 -45.71 18.71
N ASP A 4 -13.69 -46.13 17.82
CA ASP A 4 -12.31 -45.62 17.75
C ASP A 4 -12.25 -44.18 17.23
N VAL A 5 -11.33 -43.37 17.77
CA VAL A 5 -11.11 -41.98 17.37
C VAL A 5 -10.31 -41.95 16.08
N VAL A 6 -10.89 -41.47 14.99
CA VAL A 6 -10.21 -41.41 13.68
C VAL A 6 -9.37 -40.14 13.53
N THR A 7 -9.91 -39.00 13.97
CA THR A 7 -9.26 -37.68 13.85
C THR A 7 -9.75 -36.72 14.93
N PHE A 8 -8.94 -35.72 15.25
CA PHE A 8 -9.30 -34.54 16.03
C PHE A 8 -9.11 -33.27 15.18
N PRO A 9 -10.08 -32.90 14.32
CA PRO A 9 -9.94 -31.75 13.44
C PRO A 9 -9.86 -30.44 14.24
N PRO A 10 -9.02 -29.46 13.83
CA PRO A 10 -8.12 -29.47 12.67
C PRO A 10 -6.68 -29.92 13.02
N ILE A 11 -6.47 -30.58 14.15
CA ILE A 11 -5.15 -30.71 14.78
C ILE A 11 -4.36 -31.92 14.29
N VAL A 12 -4.92 -33.13 14.40
CA VAL A 12 -4.17 -34.38 14.17
C VAL A 12 -5.07 -35.57 13.88
N ASN A 13 -4.57 -36.53 13.10
CA ASN A 13 -5.19 -37.84 12.87
C ASN A 13 -4.66 -38.89 13.86
N SER A 14 -5.46 -39.91 14.16
CA SER A 14 -5.03 -41.00 15.04
C SER A 14 -3.92 -41.85 14.39
N GLU A 15 -2.88 -42.18 15.16
CA GLU A 15 -1.83 -43.12 14.73
C GLU A 15 -2.42 -44.52 14.45
N ASP A 16 -3.37 -44.97 15.27
CA ASP A 16 -3.91 -46.33 15.15
C ASP A 16 -4.99 -46.49 14.05
N SER A 17 -5.93 -45.55 13.93
CA SER A 17 -7.09 -45.66 13.03
C SER A 17 -7.20 -44.61 11.93
N GLY A 18 -6.29 -43.62 11.89
CA GLY A 18 -6.30 -42.53 10.90
C GLY A 18 -5.04 -42.43 10.04
N LYS A 19 -4.06 -43.32 10.26
CA LYS A 19 -2.80 -43.38 9.51
C LYS A 19 -2.96 -44.16 8.20
N LEU A 20 -2.20 -43.73 7.19
CA LEU A 20 -2.04 -44.46 5.93
C LEU A 20 -0.64 -45.05 5.85
N GLU A 21 -0.52 -46.29 5.36
CA GLU A 21 0.73 -47.02 5.20
C GLU A 21 0.94 -47.45 3.74
N VAL A 22 2.21 -47.67 3.37
CA VAL A 22 2.56 -48.14 2.02
C VAL A 22 2.00 -49.55 1.84
N GLY A 23 1.10 -49.70 0.87
CA GLY A 23 0.40 -50.96 0.60
C GLY A 23 -1.12 -50.85 0.75
N ASP A 24 -1.62 -49.79 1.40
CA ASP A 24 -3.05 -49.54 1.50
C ASP A 24 -3.68 -49.36 0.12
N SER A 25 -4.77 -50.09 -0.13
CA SER A 25 -5.48 -50.09 -1.42
C SER A 25 -6.86 -49.43 -1.36
N GLU A 26 -7.39 -49.21 -0.15
CA GLU A 26 -8.70 -48.59 0.09
C GLU A 26 -8.53 -47.42 1.06
N ILE A 27 -8.91 -46.22 0.62
CA ILE A 27 -8.68 -44.98 1.37
C ILE A 27 -10.02 -44.31 1.61
N VAL A 28 -10.28 -43.93 2.86
CA VAL A 28 -11.40 -43.05 3.22
C VAL A 28 -10.84 -41.64 3.36
N VAL A 29 -11.35 -40.72 2.54
CA VAL A 29 -11.02 -39.29 2.64
C VAL A 29 -12.14 -38.58 3.39
N GLU A 30 -11.77 -37.90 4.46
CA GLU A 30 -12.65 -37.08 5.27
C GLU A 30 -12.16 -35.62 5.21
N VAL A 31 -13.09 -34.69 5.04
CA VAL A 31 -12.80 -33.26 5.00
C VAL A 31 -13.82 -32.54 5.88
N THR A 32 -13.35 -31.93 6.96
CA THR A 32 -14.16 -31.16 7.91
C THR A 32 -13.78 -29.68 7.84
N GLY A 33 -14.78 -28.80 7.90
CA GLY A 33 -14.60 -27.36 7.91
C GLY A 33 -15.89 -26.62 8.21
N THR A 34 -15.81 -25.30 8.39
CA THR A 34 -16.96 -24.44 8.70
C THR A 34 -17.73 -23.97 7.46
N ASP A 35 -17.14 -24.10 6.28
CA ASP A 35 -17.75 -23.73 5.00
C ASP A 35 -17.90 -24.95 4.09
N TYR A 36 -19.15 -25.27 3.72
CA TYR A 36 -19.44 -26.49 2.97
C TYR A 36 -18.88 -26.46 1.54
N ASP A 37 -18.93 -25.31 0.88
CA ASP A 37 -18.49 -25.21 -0.53
C ASP A 37 -16.98 -25.43 -0.63
N SER A 38 -16.20 -24.89 0.32
CA SER A 38 -14.77 -25.16 0.45
C SER A 38 -14.48 -26.62 0.77
N VAL A 39 -15.24 -27.22 1.70
CA VAL A 39 -15.11 -28.64 2.07
C VAL A 39 -15.40 -29.56 0.89
N ASN A 40 -16.47 -29.28 0.14
CA ASN A 40 -16.83 -30.05 -1.04
C ASN A 40 -15.82 -29.85 -2.17
N LEU A 41 -15.31 -28.64 -2.36
CA LEU A 41 -14.27 -28.36 -3.35
C LEU A 41 -13.00 -29.17 -3.04
N ALA A 42 -12.52 -29.15 -1.80
CA ALA A 42 -11.36 -29.93 -1.39
C ALA A 42 -11.60 -31.43 -1.62
N SER A 43 -12.76 -31.95 -1.19
CA SER A 43 -13.15 -33.34 -1.43
C SER A 43 -13.17 -33.69 -2.93
N THR A 44 -13.67 -32.78 -3.75
CA THR A 44 -13.72 -32.93 -5.22
C THR A 44 -12.32 -32.95 -5.82
N ILE A 45 -11.43 -32.02 -5.44
CA ILE A 45 -10.04 -31.99 -5.90
C ILE A 45 -9.33 -33.31 -5.54
N PHE A 46 -9.46 -33.78 -4.30
CA PHE A 46 -8.87 -35.06 -3.88
C PHE A 46 -9.40 -36.24 -4.69
N ALA A 47 -10.70 -36.29 -4.95
CA ALA A 47 -11.31 -37.35 -5.75
C ALA A 47 -10.77 -37.37 -7.18
N TYR A 48 -10.66 -36.22 -7.85
CA TYR A 48 -10.07 -36.16 -9.20
C TYR A 48 -8.58 -36.52 -9.18
N ALA A 49 -7.81 -36.02 -8.21
CA ALA A 49 -6.39 -36.34 -8.09
C ALA A 49 -6.12 -37.83 -7.85
N LEU A 50 -6.99 -38.51 -7.09
CA LEU A 50 -6.92 -39.96 -6.88
C LEU A 50 -7.39 -40.73 -8.13
N ALA A 51 -8.44 -40.27 -8.80
CA ALA A 51 -8.91 -40.86 -10.05
C ALA A 51 -7.83 -40.84 -11.14
N ASP A 52 -7.11 -39.73 -11.30
CA ASP A 52 -5.97 -39.61 -12.24
C ASP A 52 -4.82 -40.56 -11.92
N ARG A 53 -4.71 -41.01 -10.66
CA ARG A 53 -3.74 -42.01 -10.20
C ARG A 53 -4.25 -43.46 -10.32
N GLY A 54 -5.43 -43.67 -10.90
CA GLY A 54 -6.01 -44.98 -11.14
C GLY A 54 -6.94 -45.50 -10.03
N TYR A 55 -7.23 -44.69 -9.01
CA TYR A 55 -8.20 -45.09 -7.97
C TYR A 55 -9.63 -45.01 -8.50
N ARG A 56 -10.48 -45.92 -8.04
CA ARG A 56 -11.93 -45.83 -8.24
C ARG A 56 -12.54 -45.02 -7.11
N ILE A 57 -13.23 -43.94 -7.44
CA ILE A 57 -13.88 -43.07 -6.45
C ILE A 57 -15.27 -43.62 -6.11
N HIS A 58 -15.49 -43.86 -4.82
CA HIS A 58 -16.77 -44.28 -4.27
C HIS A 58 -17.37 -43.13 -3.45
N PRO A 59 -18.42 -42.44 -3.94
CA PRO A 59 -19.04 -41.35 -3.20
C PRO A 59 -19.66 -41.80 -1.87
N ALA A 60 -19.51 -41.00 -0.83
CA ALA A 60 -20.01 -41.30 0.51
C ALA A 60 -21.32 -40.56 0.81
N ASN A 61 -22.22 -41.21 1.54
CA ASN A 61 -23.45 -40.62 2.05
C ASN A 61 -23.21 -39.96 3.41
N ILE A 62 -23.32 -38.63 3.48
CA ILE A 62 -23.16 -37.84 4.70
C ILE A 62 -24.52 -37.65 5.40
N LYS A 63 -24.60 -38.05 6.67
CA LYS A 63 -25.77 -37.88 7.55
C LYS A 63 -25.51 -36.79 8.59
N PRO A 64 -26.53 -36.04 9.06
CA PRO A 64 -27.97 -36.25 8.85
C PRO A 64 -28.57 -35.71 7.53
N GLY A 65 -27.76 -35.09 6.65
CA GLY A 65 -28.26 -34.36 5.47
C GLY A 65 -28.55 -35.14 4.19
N ARG A 66 -28.36 -36.48 4.15
CA ARG A 66 -28.44 -37.31 2.92
C ARG A 66 -27.70 -36.69 1.72
N ARG A 67 -26.53 -36.10 1.96
CA ARG A 67 -25.68 -35.53 0.90
C ARG A 67 -24.74 -36.61 0.37
N ILE A 68 -24.44 -36.57 -0.92
CA ILE A 68 -23.44 -37.43 -1.54
C ILE A 68 -22.19 -36.57 -1.79
N SER A 69 -21.05 -37.00 -1.27
CA SER A 69 -19.76 -36.31 -1.42
C SER A 69 -18.71 -37.23 -2.07
N PRO A 70 -17.84 -36.72 -2.96
CA PRO A 70 -17.86 -35.34 -3.48
C PRO A 70 -19.07 -35.09 -4.39
N GLU A 71 -19.61 -33.86 -4.35
CA GLU A 71 -20.65 -33.43 -5.28
C GLU A 71 -20.00 -32.96 -6.59
N VAL A 72 -20.15 -33.78 -7.63
CA VAL A 72 -19.44 -33.64 -8.91
C VAL A 72 -20.27 -32.88 -9.95
N LYS A 73 -20.77 -31.70 -9.59
CA LYS A 73 -21.62 -30.89 -10.47
C LYS A 73 -20.79 -29.92 -11.31
N SER A 74 -20.74 -30.16 -12.63
CA SER A 74 -20.13 -29.21 -13.56
C SER A 74 -20.99 -27.96 -13.76
N GLU A 75 -20.34 -26.82 -13.79
CA GLU A 75 -20.95 -25.56 -14.15
C GLU A 75 -20.88 -25.34 -15.66
N ARG A 76 -21.84 -24.60 -16.19
CA ARG A 76 -21.94 -24.30 -17.62
C ARG A 76 -21.85 -22.80 -17.82
N PHE A 77 -20.90 -22.39 -18.65
CA PHE A 77 -20.77 -21.00 -19.09
C PHE A 77 -21.03 -20.89 -20.58
N ARG A 78 -21.53 -19.71 -20.96
CA ARG A 78 -21.69 -19.31 -22.34
C ARG A 78 -21.00 -17.97 -22.55
N PHE A 79 -20.16 -17.87 -23.58
CA PHE A 79 -19.59 -16.62 -24.07
C PHE A 79 -19.98 -16.38 -25.53
N ASP A 80 -19.93 -15.12 -25.94
CA ASP A 80 -19.92 -14.76 -27.35
C ASP A 80 -18.52 -14.99 -27.93
N LEU A 81 -18.45 -15.52 -29.15
CA LEU A 81 -17.16 -15.74 -29.81
C LEU A 81 -16.49 -14.41 -30.16
N ASP A 82 -17.28 -13.37 -30.45
CA ASP A 82 -16.76 -12.04 -30.77
C ASP A 82 -16.05 -11.40 -29.57
N LEU A 83 -16.43 -11.81 -28.34
CA LEU A 83 -15.81 -11.34 -27.11
C LEU A 83 -14.33 -11.75 -27.00
N ILE A 84 -13.94 -12.87 -27.63
CA ILE A 84 -12.54 -13.30 -27.66
C ILE A 84 -11.70 -12.27 -28.41
N GLU A 85 -12.16 -11.82 -29.58
CA GLU A 85 -11.43 -10.86 -30.39
C GLU A 85 -11.41 -9.48 -29.72
N SER A 86 -12.53 -9.05 -29.12
CA SER A 86 -12.58 -7.76 -28.42
C SER A 86 -11.70 -7.70 -27.17
N LEU A 87 -11.56 -8.82 -26.44
CA LEU A 87 -10.75 -8.85 -25.21
C LEU A 87 -9.28 -9.18 -25.47
N LEU A 88 -9.00 -10.11 -26.38
CA LEU A 88 -7.65 -10.60 -26.62
C LEU A 88 -6.98 -9.96 -27.83
N GLY A 89 -7.73 -9.22 -28.66
CA GLY A 89 -7.21 -8.60 -29.89
C GLY A 89 -6.86 -9.61 -30.99
N ILE A 90 -7.35 -10.84 -30.90
CA ILE A 90 -7.01 -11.93 -31.83
C ILE A 90 -8.27 -12.64 -32.34
N SER A 91 -8.33 -12.84 -33.65
CA SER A 91 -9.35 -13.70 -34.25
C SER A 91 -8.91 -15.16 -34.21
N LEU A 92 -9.81 -16.06 -33.79
CA LEU A 92 -9.55 -17.49 -33.63
C LEU A 92 -10.65 -18.31 -34.32
N LYS A 93 -10.26 -19.38 -35.03
CA LYS A 93 -11.23 -20.32 -35.59
C LYS A 93 -11.86 -21.16 -34.48
N GLN A 94 -13.11 -21.59 -34.65
CA GLN A 94 -13.78 -22.45 -33.66
C GLN A 94 -13.03 -23.75 -33.34
N SER A 95 -12.28 -24.30 -34.30
CA SER A 95 -11.43 -25.48 -34.09
C SER A 95 -10.23 -25.19 -33.17
N GLU A 96 -9.66 -23.99 -33.26
CA GLU A 96 -8.56 -23.54 -32.39
C GLU A 96 -9.08 -23.28 -30.99
N ILE A 97 -10.22 -22.57 -30.87
CA ILE A 97 -10.90 -22.33 -29.59
C ILE A 97 -11.17 -23.66 -28.88
N LYS A 98 -11.74 -24.65 -29.60
CA LYS A 98 -11.97 -25.99 -29.06
C LYS A 98 -10.69 -26.63 -28.53
N SER A 99 -9.63 -26.65 -29.35
CA SER A 99 -8.34 -27.25 -28.99
C SER A 99 -7.72 -26.59 -27.75
N LEU A 100 -7.77 -25.25 -27.67
CA LEU A 100 -7.26 -24.50 -26.53
C LEU A 100 -8.06 -24.78 -25.25
N LEU A 101 -9.39 -24.77 -25.33
CA LEU A 101 -10.25 -25.03 -24.19
C LEU A 101 -10.14 -26.48 -23.69
N GLU A 102 -10.06 -27.46 -24.58
CA GLU A 102 -9.86 -28.86 -24.20
C GLU A 102 -8.48 -29.09 -23.55
N ARG A 103 -7.43 -28.41 -24.02
CA ARG A 103 -6.12 -28.41 -23.34
C ARG A 103 -6.19 -27.80 -21.94
N ALA A 104 -7.03 -26.78 -21.76
CA ALA A 104 -7.36 -26.18 -20.47
C ALA A 104 -8.37 -27.01 -19.63
N GLN A 105 -8.70 -28.24 -20.04
CA GLN A 105 -9.61 -29.16 -19.35
C GLN A 105 -11.10 -28.78 -19.38
N TYR A 106 -11.51 -27.81 -20.21
CA TYR A 106 -12.93 -27.53 -20.42
C TYR A 106 -13.54 -28.55 -21.39
N SER A 107 -14.78 -28.94 -21.12
CA SER A 107 -15.58 -29.67 -22.11
C SER A 107 -16.33 -28.68 -23.00
N TYR A 108 -15.76 -28.32 -24.15
CA TYR A 108 -16.39 -27.42 -25.11
C TYR A 108 -17.51 -28.11 -25.91
N LYS A 109 -18.74 -27.58 -25.80
CA LYS A 109 -19.93 -28.10 -26.49
C LYS A 109 -20.23 -27.43 -27.83
N GLY A 110 -19.42 -26.44 -28.23
CA GLY A 110 -19.63 -25.63 -29.43
C GLY A 110 -20.44 -24.36 -29.16
N LYS A 111 -20.40 -23.42 -30.11
CA LYS A 111 -21.14 -22.14 -30.07
C LYS A 111 -20.94 -21.36 -28.77
N GLY A 112 -19.70 -21.34 -28.26
CA GLY A 112 -19.34 -20.61 -27.04
C GLY A 112 -19.83 -21.23 -25.73
N ILE A 113 -20.32 -22.49 -25.74
CA ILE A 113 -20.77 -23.20 -24.53
C ILE A 113 -19.66 -24.11 -24.02
N VAL A 114 -19.30 -23.98 -22.74
CA VAL A 114 -18.34 -24.85 -22.06
C VAL A 114 -18.94 -25.44 -20.79
N GLU A 115 -18.53 -26.67 -20.49
CA GLU A 115 -18.68 -27.28 -19.17
C GLU A 115 -17.35 -27.20 -18.43
N VAL A 116 -17.40 -26.67 -17.22
CA VAL A 116 -16.25 -26.48 -16.35
C VAL A 116 -16.12 -27.70 -15.45
N PRO A 117 -14.92 -28.27 -15.30
CA PRO A 117 -14.69 -29.33 -14.34
C PRO A 117 -15.08 -28.89 -12.92
N PRO A 118 -15.74 -29.74 -12.11
CA PRO A 118 -16.24 -29.35 -10.78
C PRO A 118 -15.16 -28.90 -9.79
N TYR A 119 -13.89 -29.23 -10.06
CA TYR A 119 -12.73 -28.79 -9.28
C TYR A 119 -12.21 -27.40 -9.67
N ARG A 120 -12.60 -26.85 -10.82
CA ARG A 120 -12.24 -25.50 -11.29
C ARG A 120 -13.23 -24.46 -10.75
N LYS A 121 -13.20 -24.23 -9.43
CA LYS A 121 -14.05 -23.22 -8.76
C LYS A 121 -13.54 -21.78 -8.89
N ASP A 122 -12.35 -21.62 -9.45
CA ASP A 122 -11.77 -20.34 -9.84
C ASP A 122 -12.47 -19.71 -11.07
N VAL A 123 -13.19 -20.50 -11.87
CA VAL A 123 -13.95 -20.02 -13.04
C VAL A 123 -15.31 -19.52 -12.57
N LEU A 124 -15.46 -18.20 -12.48
CA LEU A 124 -16.66 -17.53 -11.97
C LEU A 124 -17.43 -16.80 -13.07
N HIS A 125 -16.76 -16.49 -14.18
CA HIS A 125 -17.31 -15.77 -15.30
C HIS A 125 -16.80 -16.34 -16.62
N SER A 126 -17.51 -16.03 -17.71
CA SER A 126 -17.11 -16.45 -19.05
C SER A 126 -15.81 -15.80 -19.54
N VAL A 127 -15.35 -14.75 -18.85
CA VAL A 127 -14.06 -14.09 -19.10
C VAL A 127 -12.89 -14.93 -18.60
N ASP A 128 -13.04 -15.68 -17.51
CA ASP A 128 -12.00 -16.60 -17.01
C ASP A 128 -11.76 -17.74 -18.02
N VAL A 129 -12.82 -18.15 -18.72
CA VAL A 129 -12.72 -19.11 -19.84
C VAL A 129 -11.93 -18.51 -21.02
N ILE A 130 -12.11 -17.21 -21.30
CA ILE A 130 -11.37 -16.49 -22.36
C ILE A 130 -9.91 -16.26 -21.94
N GLU A 131 -9.65 -16.02 -20.65
CA GLU A 131 -8.28 -15.97 -20.10
C GLU A 131 -7.57 -17.31 -20.33
N ASP A 132 -8.22 -18.44 -20.05
CA ASP A 132 -7.62 -19.77 -20.30
C ASP A 132 -7.33 -20.02 -21.79
N ILE A 133 -8.14 -19.47 -22.71
CA ILE A 133 -7.82 -19.48 -24.15
C ILE A 133 -6.50 -18.74 -24.40
N ALA A 134 -6.32 -17.57 -23.78
CA ALA A 134 -5.11 -16.77 -23.91
C ALA A 134 -3.88 -17.47 -23.29
N ILE A 135 -4.02 -18.09 -22.12
CA ILE A 135 -2.97 -18.89 -21.46
C ILE A 135 -2.56 -20.07 -22.35
N MET A 136 -3.54 -20.83 -22.86
CA MET A 136 -3.26 -22.02 -23.68
C MET A 136 -2.66 -21.68 -25.05
N ARG A 137 -2.98 -20.50 -25.59
CA ARG A 137 -2.34 -19.94 -26.79
C ARG A 137 -0.93 -19.45 -26.49
N GLY A 138 -0.71 -18.96 -25.26
CA GLY A 138 0.54 -18.36 -24.79
C GLY A 138 0.59 -16.88 -25.13
N TYR A 139 0.78 -16.03 -24.13
CA TYR A 139 0.76 -14.56 -24.29
C TYR A 139 1.80 -14.04 -25.30
N LYS A 140 2.91 -14.76 -25.51
CA LYS A 140 3.91 -14.40 -26.53
C LYS A 140 3.38 -14.45 -27.97
N ASN A 141 2.28 -15.15 -28.20
CA ASN A 141 1.64 -15.32 -29.51
C ASN A 141 0.44 -14.37 -29.70
N ILE A 142 0.33 -13.34 -28.84
CA ILE A 142 -0.63 -12.25 -28.93
C ILE A 142 0.17 -10.99 -29.24
N GLU A 143 -0.08 -10.40 -30.42
CA GLU A 143 0.64 -9.21 -30.86
C GLU A 143 0.08 -7.96 -30.19
N ALA A 144 0.96 -7.02 -29.87
CA ALA A 144 0.54 -5.73 -29.33
C ALA A 144 -0.19 -4.92 -30.41
N LEU A 145 -1.37 -4.41 -30.07
CA LEU A 145 -2.10 -3.49 -30.93
C LEU A 145 -1.61 -2.05 -30.72
N PRO A 146 -1.58 -1.22 -31.76
CA PRO A 146 -1.30 0.20 -31.61
C PRO A 146 -2.39 0.87 -30.77
N LEU A 147 -2.01 1.90 -30.00
CA LEU A 147 -2.99 2.77 -29.35
C LEU A 147 -3.75 3.56 -30.42
N GLU A 148 -5.08 3.45 -30.44
CA GLU A 148 -5.94 4.17 -31.38
C GLU A 148 -6.32 5.56 -30.85
N GLU A 149 -6.32 5.74 -29.53
CA GLU A 149 -6.66 6.99 -28.87
C GLU A 149 -5.43 7.65 -28.23
N PHE A 150 -5.27 8.95 -28.47
CA PHE A 150 -4.17 9.74 -27.93
C PHE A 150 -4.70 10.76 -26.91
N THR A 151 -4.12 10.74 -25.71
CA THR A 151 -4.34 11.77 -24.69
C THR A 151 -2.99 12.40 -24.32
N ALA A 152 -3.00 13.72 -24.07
CA ALA A 152 -1.82 14.42 -23.59
C ALA A 152 -1.72 14.28 -22.07
N GLY A 153 -0.64 13.65 -21.58
CA GLY A 153 -0.34 13.62 -20.16
C GLY A 153 0.11 14.99 -19.66
N ALA A 154 -0.45 15.42 -18.53
CA ALA A 154 -0.01 16.63 -17.83
C ALA A 154 0.12 16.34 -16.33
N PRO A 155 1.10 16.96 -15.63
CA PRO A 155 1.20 16.82 -14.18
C PRO A 155 0.00 17.50 -13.50
N LEU A 156 -0.31 17.07 -12.28
CA LEU A 156 -1.24 17.81 -11.44
C LEU A 156 -0.72 19.25 -11.27
N PRO A 157 -1.59 20.28 -11.28
CA PRO A 157 -1.17 21.68 -11.22
C PRO A 157 -0.22 22.02 -10.05
N ILE A 158 -0.33 21.31 -8.92
CA ILE A 158 0.53 21.48 -7.75
C ILE A 158 1.95 20.96 -7.91
N ALA A 159 2.18 19.96 -8.77
CA ALA A 159 3.49 19.30 -8.85
C ALA A 159 4.61 20.26 -9.34
N PRO A 160 4.45 21.02 -10.45
CA PRO A 160 5.46 21.99 -10.87
C PRO A 160 5.72 23.10 -9.85
N PHE A 161 4.71 23.43 -9.03
CA PHE A 161 4.85 24.41 -7.96
C PHE A 161 5.62 23.88 -6.76
N ALA A 162 5.36 22.64 -6.35
CA ALA A 162 6.13 22.00 -5.30
C ALA A 162 7.61 21.84 -5.76
N ASP A 163 7.81 21.42 -7.02
CA ASP A 163 9.15 21.29 -7.62
C ASP A 163 9.93 22.60 -7.67
N SER A 164 9.25 23.75 -7.84
CA SER A 164 9.93 25.04 -7.80
C SER A 164 10.44 25.39 -6.39
N LEU A 165 9.64 25.15 -5.35
CA LEU A 165 10.06 25.33 -3.96
C LEU A 165 11.24 24.43 -3.60
N ARG A 166 11.20 23.15 -4.03
CA ARG A 166 12.30 22.20 -3.87
C ARG A 166 13.57 22.70 -4.55
N SER A 167 13.48 23.19 -5.78
CA SER A 167 14.62 23.73 -6.53
C SER A 167 15.25 24.95 -5.85
N LEU A 168 14.42 25.80 -5.23
CA LEU A 168 14.90 26.99 -4.52
C LEU A 168 15.66 26.62 -3.23
N TRP A 169 15.21 25.60 -2.47
CA TRP A 169 15.98 25.11 -1.31
C TRP A 169 17.34 24.54 -1.71
N THR A 170 17.38 23.75 -2.78
CA THR A 170 18.65 23.26 -3.35
C THR A 170 19.56 24.43 -3.75
N GLY A 171 18.99 25.50 -4.33
CA GLY A 171 19.72 26.73 -4.67
C GLY A 171 20.26 27.51 -3.46
N LEU A 172 19.68 27.32 -2.27
CA LEU A 172 20.16 27.84 -0.99
C LEU A 172 21.21 26.93 -0.32
N GLU A 173 21.70 25.92 -1.04
CA GLU A 173 22.67 24.92 -0.57
C GLU A 173 22.13 24.01 0.56
N TYR A 174 20.81 23.83 0.63
CA TYR A 174 20.21 22.81 1.48
C TYR A 174 20.18 21.48 0.74
N GLN A 175 20.56 20.40 1.43
CA GLN A 175 20.52 19.04 0.91
C GLN A 175 19.14 18.42 1.11
N GLU A 176 18.52 17.94 0.04
CA GLU A 176 17.25 17.20 0.14
C GLU A 176 17.50 15.87 0.86
N VAL A 177 16.64 15.56 1.82
CA VAL A 177 16.56 14.25 2.50
C VAL A 177 15.19 13.64 2.27
N CYS A 178 15.09 12.32 2.42
CA CYS A 178 13.84 11.59 2.29
C CYS A 178 13.66 10.70 3.52
N SER A 179 12.63 10.98 4.32
CA SER A 179 12.32 10.22 5.52
C SER A 179 11.11 9.31 5.31
N ALA A 180 10.95 8.34 6.22
CA ALA A 180 9.77 7.49 6.23
C ALA A 180 8.52 8.33 6.54
N ILE A 181 7.40 7.99 5.91
CA ILE A 181 6.09 8.60 6.25
C ILE A 181 5.61 8.17 7.64
N LEU A 182 6.03 6.99 8.10
CA LEU A 182 5.74 6.50 9.43
C LEU A 182 6.80 6.99 10.43
N SER A 183 6.33 7.33 11.61
CA SER A 183 7.12 7.85 12.72
C SER A 183 6.54 7.34 14.05
N ASN A 184 6.88 8.01 15.13
CA ASN A 184 6.38 7.70 16.47
C ASN A 184 6.03 8.99 17.22
N LYS A 185 5.11 8.86 18.17
CA LYS A 185 4.57 9.99 18.94
C LYS A 185 5.66 10.72 19.72
N GLU A 186 6.53 9.98 20.41
CA GLU A 186 7.64 10.55 21.19
C GLU A 186 8.51 11.50 20.35
N LEU A 187 8.85 11.12 19.11
CA LEU A 187 9.63 11.96 18.21
C LEU A 187 8.85 13.20 17.74
N LEU A 188 7.58 13.04 17.38
CA LEU A 188 6.77 14.12 16.82
C LEU A 188 6.30 15.13 17.89
N THR A 189 6.18 14.71 19.15
CA THR A 189 5.60 15.51 20.24
C THR A 189 6.62 15.73 21.35
N ASP A 190 6.95 14.68 22.10
CA ASP A 190 7.60 14.78 23.41
C ASP A 190 9.02 15.36 23.29
N LYS A 191 9.81 14.87 22.33
CA LYS A 191 11.16 15.40 22.08
C LYS A 191 11.15 16.85 21.63
N MET A 192 10.08 17.29 20.96
CA MET A 192 9.88 18.66 20.50
C MET A 192 9.28 19.56 21.58
N GLY A 193 8.84 19.02 22.71
CA GLY A 193 8.20 19.80 23.77
C GLY A 193 6.86 20.40 23.36
N VAL A 194 6.11 19.71 22.48
CA VAL A 194 4.81 20.18 21.98
C VAL A 194 3.73 19.15 22.27
N ASP A 195 2.53 19.63 22.58
CA ASP A 195 1.33 18.81 22.64
C ASP A 195 0.59 18.94 21.31
N MET A 196 0.52 17.84 20.57
CA MET A 196 -0.17 17.77 19.28
C MET A 196 -0.81 16.42 19.06
N ASP A 197 -1.92 16.43 18.34
CA ASP A 197 -2.62 15.23 17.93
C ASP A 197 -1.91 14.58 16.74
N VAL A 198 -1.82 13.25 16.75
CA VAL A 198 -1.15 12.45 15.72
C VAL A 198 -2.04 11.28 15.30
N VAL A 199 -1.89 10.83 14.06
CA VAL A 199 -2.64 9.67 13.55
C VAL A 199 -1.88 8.38 13.90
N GLU A 200 -2.33 7.70 14.94
CA GLU A 200 -1.73 6.46 15.45
C GLU A 200 -2.23 5.22 14.68
N ILE A 201 -1.34 4.26 14.48
CA ILE A 201 -1.64 2.96 13.87
C ILE A 201 -2.07 2.01 15.00
N GLU A 202 -3.23 1.38 14.88
CA GLU A 202 -3.77 0.51 15.93
C GLU A 202 -2.87 -0.70 16.21
N ASN A 203 -2.40 -1.39 15.16
CA ASN A 203 -1.59 -2.59 15.27
C ASN A 203 -0.24 -2.39 14.55
N TYR A 204 0.72 -1.77 15.24
CA TYR A 204 2.07 -1.54 14.71
C TYR A 204 3.04 -2.66 15.10
N MET A 205 3.99 -2.95 14.20
CA MET A 205 5.04 -3.96 14.42
C MET A 205 6.23 -3.42 15.23
N SER A 206 6.43 -2.09 15.23
CA SER A 206 7.53 -1.42 15.93
C SER A 206 7.08 -0.04 16.41
N LEU A 207 7.53 0.34 17.61
CA LEU A 207 7.30 1.68 18.17
C LEU A 207 7.80 2.79 17.25
N THR A 208 8.88 2.56 16.49
CA THR A 208 9.43 3.56 15.54
C THR A 208 8.44 3.97 14.46
N TYR A 209 7.47 3.10 14.14
CA TYR A 209 6.48 3.27 13.08
C TYR A 209 5.06 3.11 13.64
N SER A 210 4.80 3.69 14.82
CA SER A 210 3.51 3.61 15.52
C SER A 210 2.50 4.68 15.09
N CYS A 211 2.92 5.72 14.36
CA CYS A 211 2.03 6.76 13.85
C CYS A 211 2.46 7.25 12.46
N VAL A 212 1.58 7.96 11.78
CA VAL A 212 1.89 8.68 10.54
C VAL A 212 2.44 10.06 10.90
N ARG A 213 3.47 10.54 10.19
CA ARG A 213 4.05 11.86 10.45
C ARG A 213 3.02 12.98 10.21
N SER A 214 2.87 13.87 11.19
CA SER A 214 2.00 15.05 11.10
C SER A 214 2.72 16.34 10.74
N TRP A 215 4.06 16.31 10.73
CA TRP A 215 4.93 17.40 10.34
C TRP A 215 6.35 16.87 10.11
N LEU A 216 7.18 17.64 9.40
CA LEU A 216 8.50 17.21 8.92
C LEU A 216 9.63 17.69 9.84
N LEU A 217 9.48 18.83 10.49
CA LEU A 217 10.56 19.45 11.27
C LEU A 217 11.17 18.52 12.35
N PRO A 218 10.41 17.77 13.18
CA PRO A 218 11.01 16.88 14.17
C PRO A 218 11.89 15.81 13.55
N ILE A 219 11.51 15.35 12.36
CA ILE A 219 12.22 14.31 11.62
C ILE A 219 13.54 14.88 11.10
N LEU A 220 13.55 16.12 10.60
CA LEU A 220 14.78 16.80 10.20
C LEU A 220 15.72 17.00 11.40
N VAL A 221 15.19 17.39 12.57
CA VAL A 221 16.00 17.51 13.80
C VAL A 221 16.57 16.15 14.22
N ASP A 222 15.82 15.06 14.08
CA ASP A 222 16.31 13.69 14.32
C ASP A 222 17.41 13.26 13.35
N VAL A 223 17.30 13.65 12.06
CA VAL A 223 18.36 13.42 11.08
C VAL A 223 19.64 14.13 11.50
N LEU A 224 19.57 15.40 11.91
CA LEU A 224 20.73 16.15 12.43
C LEU A 224 21.32 15.47 13.68
N SER A 225 20.48 14.98 14.60
CA SER A 225 20.89 14.26 15.81
C SER A 225 21.71 13.00 15.50
N LYS A 226 21.30 12.25 14.47
CA LYS A 226 22.00 11.04 13.99
C LYS A 226 23.30 11.35 13.24
N ASN A 227 23.44 12.58 12.74
CA ASN A 227 24.58 13.03 11.93
C ASN A 227 25.52 14.01 12.65
N ARG A 228 25.53 14.05 13.99
CA ARG A 228 26.45 14.89 14.80
C ARG A 228 27.95 14.68 14.53
N HIS A 229 28.31 13.55 13.92
CA HIS A 229 29.67 13.19 13.55
C HIS A 229 30.11 13.80 12.20
N VAL A 230 29.17 14.37 11.44
CA VAL A 230 29.42 15.04 10.16
C VAL A 230 29.77 16.51 10.41
N GLU A 231 30.63 17.09 9.56
CA GLU A 231 31.05 18.48 9.69
C GLU A 231 29.88 19.46 9.53
N TYR A 232 29.96 20.57 10.27
CA TYR A 232 29.06 21.72 10.13
C TYR A 232 29.59 22.70 9.08
N PRO A 233 28.73 23.48 8.39
CA PRO A 233 27.28 23.58 8.58
C PRO A 233 26.51 22.41 7.96
N GLN A 234 25.46 21.95 8.64
CA GLN A 234 24.53 20.96 8.12
C GLN A 234 23.22 21.66 7.77
N LYS A 235 22.86 21.66 6.48
CA LYS A 235 21.63 22.27 5.96
C LYS A 235 20.84 21.22 5.21
N ILE A 236 19.66 20.88 5.70
CA ILE A 236 18.82 19.83 5.12
C ILE A 236 17.39 20.31 4.95
N PHE A 237 16.72 19.79 3.93
CA PHE A 237 15.30 20.04 3.73
C PHE A 237 14.60 18.78 3.23
N GLU A 238 13.29 18.70 3.44
CA GLU A 238 12.46 17.63 2.90
C GLU A 238 11.13 18.21 2.42
N GLN A 239 10.69 17.75 1.25
CA GLN A 239 9.32 17.91 0.79
C GLN A 239 8.59 16.59 0.92
N GLY A 240 7.41 16.58 1.53
CA GLY A 240 6.65 15.35 1.65
C GLY A 240 5.24 15.52 2.21
N LEU A 241 4.46 14.44 2.09
CA LEU A 241 3.13 14.37 2.68
C LEU A 241 3.20 14.25 4.19
N VAL A 242 2.30 14.95 4.86
CA VAL A 242 2.00 14.83 6.29
C VAL A 242 0.51 14.59 6.46
N THR A 243 0.14 13.85 7.50
CA THR A 243 -1.27 13.54 7.79
C THR A 243 -1.71 14.27 9.06
N ILE A 244 -2.72 15.11 8.92
CA ILE A 244 -3.30 15.92 9.99
C ILE A 244 -4.68 15.38 10.36
N ARG A 245 -4.95 15.22 11.66
CA ARG A 245 -6.29 14.94 12.15
C ARG A 245 -7.11 16.22 12.24
N LYS A 246 -8.35 16.18 11.73
CA LYS A 246 -9.30 17.30 11.76
C LYS A 246 -10.66 16.81 12.27
N GLY A 247 -10.82 16.77 13.58
CA GLY A 247 -11.98 16.14 14.22
C GLY A 247 -11.97 14.64 13.93
N ASP A 248 -13.07 14.13 13.36
CA ASP A 248 -13.21 12.71 13.03
C ASP A 248 -12.58 12.33 11.66
N SER A 249 -12.02 13.29 10.93
CA SER A 249 -11.37 13.03 9.63
C SER A 249 -9.85 13.18 9.69
N VAL A 250 -9.19 12.62 8.67
CA VAL A 250 -7.76 12.77 8.42
C VAL A 250 -7.57 13.40 7.03
N LEU A 251 -6.56 14.26 6.92
CA LEU A 251 -6.24 14.98 5.69
C LEU A 251 -4.74 14.91 5.43
N ASP A 252 -4.38 14.61 4.18
CA ASP A 252 -3.00 14.66 3.74
C ASP A 252 -2.69 16.04 3.12
N GLU A 253 -1.62 16.66 3.59
CA GLU A 253 -1.12 17.93 3.10
C GLU A 253 0.34 17.77 2.64
N ASN A 254 0.72 18.41 1.53
CA ASN A 254 2.11 18.49 1.11
C ASN A 254 2.80 19.59 1.91
N HIS A 255 3.83 19.23 2.64
CA HIS A 255 4.66 20.15 3.39
C HIS A 255 6.09 20.19 2.83
N ILE A 256 6.78 21.28 3.08
CA ILE A 256 8.23 21.40 2.89
C ILE A 256 8.84 22.01 4.12
N ALA A 257 9.82 21.34 4.70
CA ALA A 257 10.52 21.79 5.88
C ALA A 257 12.01 21.84 5.63
N ALA A 258 12.70 22.68 6.38
CA ALA A 258 14.14 22.80 6.35
C ALA A 258 14.70 23.00 7.76
N ALA A 259 15.92 22.52 7.98
CA ALA A 259 16.66 22.72 9.22
C ALA A 259 18.14 23.02 8.91
N SER A 260 18.73 23.95 9.66
CA SER A 260 20.14 24.32 9.57
C SER A 260 20.78 24.24 10.96
N ALA A 261 21.90 23.53 11.08
CA ALA A 261 22.65 23.33 12.31
C ALA A 261 24.10 23.78 12.16
N HIS A 262 24.51 24.77 12.96
CA HIS A 262 25.89 25.24 13.11
C HIS A 262 26.00 26.30 14.20
N ALA A 263 27.24 26.63 14.60
CA ALA A 263 27.54 27.58 15.68
C ALA A 263 26.94 28.99 15.50
N SER A 264 26.65 29.39 14.26
CA SER A 264 26.09 30.70 13.91
C SER A 264 24.65 30.63 13.37
N ALA A 265 23.98 29.47 13.48
CA ALA A 265 22.60 29.33 13.02
C ALA A 265 21.71 30.29 13.81
N SER A 266 20.94 31.10 13.10
CA SER A 266 20.16 32.20 13.69
C SER A 266 18.79 32.36 13.06
N PHE A 267 17.87 32.98 13.79
CA PHE A 267 16.54 33.34 13.30
C PHE A 267 16.60 34.09 11.96
N THR A 268 17.57 34.99 11.81
CA THR A 268 17.76 35.78 10.58
C THR A 268 18.10 34.92 9.36
N GLU A 269 18.89 33.86 9.53
CA GLU A 269 19.22 32.94 8.45
C GLU A 269 17.97 32.26 7.91
N MET A 270 17.16 31.66 8.80
CA MET A 270 15.95 30.96 8.38
C MET A 270 14.89 31.92 7.85
N LYS A 271 14.76 33.10 8.46
CA LYS A 271 13.91 34.17 7.93
C LYS A 271 14.27 34.51 6.49
N GLN A 272 15.55 34.76 6.20
CA GLN A 272 16.00 35.11 4.84
C GLN A 272 15.72 33.99 3.83
N ALA A 273 15.96 32.74 4.21
CA ALA A 273 15.66 31.58 3.37
C ALA A 273 14.16 31.50 3.03
N VAL A 274 13.30 31.57 4.05
CA VAL A 274 11.84 31.52 3.86
C VAL A 274 11.32 32.71 3.06
N GLU A 275 11.77 33.94 3.36
CA GLU A 275 11.38 35.12 2.61
C GLU A 275 11.81 35.04 1.14
N PHE A 276 12.98 34.46 0.86
CA PHE A 276 13.45 34.22 -0.50
C PHE A 276 12.52 33.26 -1.24
N LEU A 277 12.08 32.16 -0.61
CA LEU A 277 11.14 31.23 -1.23
C LEU A 277 9.82 31.90 -1.58
N LEU A 278 9.20 32.57 -0.61
CA LEU A 278 7.88 33.19 -0.77
C LEU A 278 7.89 34.28 -1.85
N ARG A 279 8.98 35.06 -1.95
CA ARG A 279 9.15 36.06 -3.00
C ARG A 279 9.29 35.44 -4.39
N ASN A 280 10.03 34.34 -4.52
CA ASN A 280 10.22 33.67 -5.82
C ASN A 280 8.97 32.94 -6.31
N VAL A 281 8.01 32.65 -5.43
CA VAL A 281 6.69 32.12 -5.80
C VAL A 281 5.61 33.19 -5.85
N SER A 282 6.00 34.48 -5.79
CA SER A 282 5.09 35.64 -5.84
C SER A 282 3.96 35.61 -4.79
N ALA A 283 4.21 35.02 -3.62
CA ALA A 283 3.25 35.01 -2.54
C ALA A 283 3.33 36.32 -1.74
N GLU A 284 2.19 37.02 -1.58
CA GLU A 284 2.07 38.10 -0.61
C GLU A 284 1.89 37.50 0.78
N TYR A 285 2.83 37.80 1.69
CA TYR A 285 2.83 37.24 3.04
C TYR A 285 2.99 38.30 4.11
N SER A 286 2.49 37.99 5.30
CA SER A 286 2.84 38.65 6.55
C SER A 286 3.47 37.65 7.52
N VAL A 287 4.21 38.19 8.49
CA VAL A 287 4.87 37.41 9.53
C VAL A 287 4.40 37.96 10.87
N GLU A 288 3.98 37.06 11.76
CA GLU A 288 3.53 37.39 13.10
C GLU A 288 4.36 36.62 14.13
N GLU A 289 4.54 37.21 15.32
CA GLU A 289 5.17 36.52 16.43
C GLU A 289 4.42 35.22 16.73
N PHE A 290 5.19 34.16 16.94
CA PHE A 290 4.66 32.84 17.17
C PHE A 290 5.42 32.22 18.33
N ASP A 291 4.71 31.90 19.40
CA ASP A 291 5.27 31.17 20.53
C ASP A 291 4.75 29.73 20.48
N TYR A 292 5.67 28.79 20.39
CA TYR A 292 5.37 27.37 20.30
C TYR A 292 6.50 26.59 20.95
N GLY A 293 6.16 25.58 21.77
CA GLY A 293 7.08 24.98 22.75
C GLY A 293 8.42 24.48 22.21
N CYS A 294 8.51 24.20 20.91
CA CYS A 294 9.75 23.78 20.28
C CYS A 294 10.74 24.91 19.93
N PHE A 295 10.34 26.17 20.02
CA PHE A 295 11.16 27.34 19.68
C PHE A 295 11.55 28.19 20.91
N ILE A 296 12.60 28.99 20.78
CA ILE A 296 12.97 29.99 21.80
C ILE A 296 11.90 31.11 21.80
N PRO A 297 11.31 31.46 22.97
CA PRO A 297 10.34 32.55 23.06
C PRO A 297 10.87 33.86 22.46
N GLY A 298 10.08 34.47 21.58
CA GLY A 298 10.45 35.69 20.84
C GLY A 298 11.44 35.46 19.67
N ARG A 299 11.82 34.22 19.36
CA ARG A 299 12.70 33.86 18.22
C ARG A 299 12.05 32.87 17.26
N SER A 300 10.75 33.03 17.07
CA SER A 300 9.95 32.27 16.10
C SER A 300 8.82 33.14 15.56
N ALA A 301 8.38 32.80 14.35
CA ALA A 301 7.32 33.51 13.69
C ALA A 301 6.48 32.57 12.82
N ARG A 302 5.19 32.88 12.72
CA ARG A 302 4.26 32.21 11.80
C ARG A 302 4.09 33.03 10.54
N ILE A 303 3.85 32.34 9.44
CA ILE A 303 3.71 32.94 8.12
C ILE A 303 2.25 32.87 7.72
N LEU A 304 1.70 34.00 7.28
CA LEU A 304 0.33 34.10 6.81
C LEU A 304 0.31 34.53 5.34
N VAL A 305 -0.55 33.91 4.56
CA VAL A 305 -0.91 34.34 3.19
C VAL A 305 -2.43 34.51 3.18
N ASN A 306 -2.91 35.66 2.73
CA ASN A 306 -4.34 36.02 2.78
C ASN A 306 -4.98 35.81 4.19
N GLY A 307 -4.22 36.10 5.25
CA GLY A 307 -4.65 35.94 6.64
C GLY A 307 -4.74 34.49 7.14
N GLN A 308 -4.33 33.50 6.34
CA GLN A 308 -4.28 32.09 6.75
C GLN A 308 -2.85 31.64 7.03
N VAL A 309 -2.66 30.89 8.12
CA VAL A 309 -1.35 30.34 8.49
C VAL A 309 -0.95 29.25 7.48
N ILE A 310 0.20 29.45 6.85
CA ILE A 310 0.79 28.50 5.90
C ILE A 310 2.07 27.85 6.43
N GLY A 311 2.58 28.28 7.58
CA GLY A 311 3.80 27.69 8.13
C GLY A 311 4.42 28.55 9.23
N PHE A 312 5.64 28.18 9.62
CA PHE A 312 6.41 28.88 10.65
C PHE A 312 7.91 28.69 10.44
N PHE A 313 8.70 29.49 11.13
CA PHE A 313 10.14 29.33 11.27
C PHE A 313 10.65 29.87 12.59
N GLY A 314 11.79 29.38 13.07
CA GLY A 314 12.38 29.85 14.32
C GLY A 314 13.67 29.16 14.73
N GLU A 315 14.24 29.64 15.83
CA GLU A 315 15.36 28.99 16.53
C GLU A 315 14.83 27.94 17.50
N ILE A 316 15.32 26.70 17.38
CA ILE A 316 14.89 25.58 18.20
C ILE A 316 15.32 25.81 19.66
N HIS A 317 14.40 25.52 20.59
CA HIS A 317 14.61 25.73 22.02
C HIS A 317 15.77 24.85 22.55
N PRO A 318 16.65 25.35 23.44
CA PRO A 318 17.75 24.56 24.01
C PRO A 318 17.33 23.24 24.66
N ALA A 319 16.19 23.21 25.35
CA ALA A 319 15.65 21.97 25.92
C ALA A 319 15.30 20.91 24.83
N VAL A 320 14.82 21.35 23.67
CA VAL A 320 14.59 20.45 22.53
C VAL A 320 15.94 19.95 21.99
N LEU A 321 16.91 20.84 21.81
CA LEU A 321 18.25 20.42 21.38
C LEU A 321 18.87 19.38 22.31
N GLU A 322 18.67 19.53 23.62
CA GLU A 322 19.10 18.56 24.64
C GLU A 322 18.39 17.21 24.48
N ASN A 323 17.06 17.19 24.27
CA ASN A 323 16.30 15.97 23.97
C ASN A 323 16.82 15.22 22.73
N PHE A 324 17.36 15.95 21.76
CA PHE A 324 17.98 15.40 20.55
C PHE A 324 19.51 15.22 20.67
N GLY A 325 20.13 15.58 21.80
CA GLY A 325 21.58 15.47 22.01
C GLY A 325 22.41 16.37 21.08
N LEU A 326 21.84 17.46 20.57
CA LEU A 326 22.48 18.43 19.68
C LEU A 326 23.18 19.52 20.51
N THR A 327 24.43 19.84 20.15
CA THR A 327 25.28 20.77 20.90
C THR A 327 25.51 22.10 20.18
N VAL A 328 24.93 22.28 18.99
CA VAL A 328 24.97 23.51 18.22
C VAL A 328 23.56 24.07 18.06
N PRO A 329 23.40 25.40 17.88
CA PRO A 329 22.11 25.98 17.53
C PRO A 329 21.52 25.34 16.27
N VAL A 330 20.20 25.17 16.26
CA VAL A 330 19.44 24.73 15.09
C VAL A 330 18.31 25.72 14.83
N VAL A 331 18.14 26.09 13.56
CA VAL A 331 16.98 26.84 13.08
C VAL A 331 16.17 25.95 12.14
N GLY A 332 14.86 26.11 12.15
CA GLY A 332 13.95 25.31 11.36
C GLY A 332 12.81 26.12 10.77
N ALA A 333 12.28 25.65 9.65
CA ALA A 333 11.05 26.14 9.04
C ALA A 333 10.21 24.99 8.51
N GLU A 334 8.90 25.19 8.45
CA GLU A 334 7.98 24.28 7.77
C GLU A 334 6.84 25.06 7.12
N LEU A 335 6.56 24.76 5.85
CA LEU A 335 5.54 25.39 5.03
C LEU A 335 4.59 24.33 4.47
N ASN A 336 3.29 24.61 4.55
CA ASN A 336 2.24 23.85 3.90
C ASN A 336 2.11 24.29 2.43
N ILE A 337 2.66 23.48 1.53
CA ILE A 337 2.62 23.70 0.08
C ILE A 337 1.19 23.64 -0.43
N THR A 338 0.36 22.71 0.07
CA THR A 338 -1.05 22.58 -0.38
C THR A 338 -1.82 23.87 -0.17
N ARG A 339 -1.71 24.48 1.02
CA ARG A 339 -2.37 25.76 1.36
C ARG A 339 -1.75 26.90 0.58
N LEU A 340 -0.42 26.99 0.54
CA LEU A 340 0.27 28.04 -0.22
C LEU A 340 -0.13 28.01 -1.70
N PHE A 341 -0.21 26.82 -2.30
CA PHE A 341 -0.69 26.59 -3.66
C PHE A 341 -2.12 27.09 -3.87
N SER A 342 -3.02 26.80 -2.92
CA SER A 342 -4.43 27.18 -3.01
C SER A 342 -4.70 28.68 -2.81
N LEU A 343 -3.80 29.38 -2.09
CA LEU A 343 -3.96 30.78 -1.70
C LEU A 343 -3.26 31.76 -2.63
N ARG A 344 -2.42 31.27 -3.55
CA ARG A 344 -1.74 32.13 -4.52
C ARG A 344 -2.74 32.70 -5.53
N SER A 345 -2.59 33.98 -5.83
CA SER A 345 -3.39 34.74 -6.79
C SER A 345 -3.14 34.34 -8.24
#